data_AF-A0A6B3G3I8-F1
#
_entry.id   AF-A0A6B3G3I8-F1
#
_cell.length_a   1.000
_cell.length_b   1.000
_cell.length_c   1.000
_cell.angle_alpha   90.00
_cell.angle_beta   90.00
_cell.angle_gamma   90.00
#
_symmetry.space_group_name_H-M   'P 1'
#
loop_
_entity.id
_entity.type
_entity.pdbx_description
1 polymer ?
#
loop_
_entity_poly.entity_id
_entity_poly.type
_entity_poly.pdbx_seq_one_letter_code
_entity_poly.pdbx_strand_id
1 'polypeptide(L)'
;MKPIITASECASESAGPRPPVLLDVRWQLGGPNGRPDYEAGHLPGAVFVDLDAELAGPAGDGGRHPLPDPEAFGAAMRRAGVGQDTPVVVYDGGQG
;
A
#
# COMPACT_ATOMS: atom_id res chain seq x y z
N MET A 1 -7.25 16.58 -8.55
CA MET A 1 -6.77 15.27 -8.05
C MET A 1 -7.97 14.34 -7.99
N LYS A 2 -7.91 13.15 -8.58
CA LYS A 2 -8.93 12.10 -8.41
C LYS A 2 -8.42 11.17 -7.29
N PRO A 3 -9.03 11.17 -6.09
CA PRO A 3 -8.55 10.34 -4.98
C PRO A 3 -8.88 8.85 -5.17
N ILE A 4 -9.77 8.50 -6.10
CA ILE A 4 -10.22 7.15 -6.39
C ILE A 4 -10.18 6.96 -7.91
N ILE A 5 -9.67 5.81 -8.35
CA ILE A 5 -9.67 5.38 -9.74
C ILE A 5 -10.35 4.02 -9.86
N THR A 6 -10.93 3.75 -11.02
CA THR A 6 -11.49 2.44 -11.35
C THR A 6 -10.39 1.43 -11.67
N ALA A 7 -10.72 0.13 -11.59
CA ALA A 7 -9.80 -0.93 -12.01
C ALA A 7 -9.35 -0.78 -13.47
N SER A 8 -10.25 -0.35 -14.36
CA SER A 8 -9.94 -0.11 -15.78
C SER A 8 -9.00 1.08 -15.98
N GLU A 9 -9.16 2.16 -15.21
CA GLU A 9 -8.22 3.29 -15.22
C GLU A 9 -6.85 2.85 -14.71
N CYS A 10 -6.79 2.14 -13.57
CA CYS A 10 -5.56 1.60 -13.00
C CYS A 10 -4.79 0.71 -13.99
N ALA A 11 -5.50 -0.22 -14.65
CA ALA A 11 -4.91 -1.09 -15.67
C ALA A 11 -4.37 -0.29 -16.87
N SER A 12 -5.11 0.71 -17.34
CA SER A 12 -4.70 1.56 -18.46
C SER A 12 -3.47 2.41 -18.13
N GLU A 13 -3.43 2.98 -16.93
CA GLU A 13 -2.30 3.77 -16.44
C GLU A 13 -1.04 2.91 -16.23
N SER A 14 -1.22 1.70 -15.70
CA SER A 14 -0.13 0.74 -15.50
C SER A 14 0.50 0.22 -16.80
N ALA A 15 -0.26 0.24 -17.90
CA ALA A 15 0.25 -0.07 -19.24
C ALA A 15 0.86 1.15 -19.95
N GLY A 16 0.80 2.34 -19.35
CA GLY A 16 1.24 3.59 -19.92
C GLY A 16 2.76 3.82 -19.84
N PRO A 17 3.26 4.93 -20.41
CA PRO A 17 4.69 5.26 -20.42
C PRO A 17 5.25 5.67 -19.05
N ARG A 18 4.37 5.96 -18.08
CA ARG A 18 4.72 6.31 -16.70
C ARG A 18 3.79 5.56 -15.75
N PRO A 19 4.00 4.26 -15.55
CA PRO A 19 3.14 3.47 -14.67
C PRO A 19 3.24 3.98 -13.22
N PRO A 20 2.14 3.94 -12.45
CA PRO A 20 2.18 4.24 -11.03
C PRO A 20 2.95 3.16 -10.26
N VAL A 21 3.41 3.52 -9.06
CA VAL A 21 3.77 2.52 -8.05
C VAL A 21 2.48 1.95 -7.47
N LEU A 22 2.31 0.64 -7.58
CA LEU A 22 1.17 -0.08 -7.02
C LEU A 22 1.53 -0.58 -5.62
N LEU A 23 0.78 -0.15 -4.61
CA LEU A 23 0.94 -0.62 -3.24
C LEU A 23 -0.23 -1.51 -2.84
N ASP A 24 0.09 -2.74 -2.45
CA ASP A 24 -0.86 -3.66 -1.84
C ASP A 24 -0.75 -3.51 -0.32
N VAL A 25 -1.79 -2.94 0.29
CA VAL A 25 -1.86 -2.67 1.74
C VAL A 25 -2.90 -3.56 2.40
N ARG A 26 -3.20 -4.72 1.82
CA ARG A 26 -4.23 -5.62 2.33
C ARG A 26 -3.99 -5.96 3.81
N TRP A 27 -5.04 -5.82 4.59
CA TRP A 27 -5.02 -6.04 6.01
C TRP A 27 -6.41 -6.49 6.47
N GLN A 28 -6.47 -7.30 7.52
CA GLN A 28 -7.71 -7.82 8.09
C GLN A 28 -7.67 -7.77 9.62
N LEU A 29 -8.72 -7.21 10.24
CA LEU A 29 -8.81 -7.13 11.68
C LEU A 29 -8.86 -8.54 12.32
N GLY A 30 -7.87 -8.85 13.14
CA GLY A 30 -7.74 -10.16 13.79
C GLY A 30 -7.40 -11.31 12.82
N GLY A 31 -7.07 -11.00 11.57
CA GLY A 31 -6.66 -11.96 10.57
C GLY A 31 -5.16 -12.29 10.61
N PRO A 32 -4.72 -13.29 9.82
CA PRO A 32 -3.30 -13.51 9.60
C PRO A 32 -2.67 -12.31 8.85
N ASN A 33 -1.34 -12.24 8.86
CA ASN A 33 -0.62 -11.29 8.01
C ASN A 33 -1.02 -11.48 6.54
N GLY A 34 -1.23 -10.38 5.80
CA GLY A 34 -1.70 -10.42 4.41
C GLY A 34 -0.67 -10.87 3.38
N ARG A 35 0.61 -11.05 3.76
CA ARG A 35 1.70 -11.44 2.87
C ARG A 35 1.44 -12.74 2.11
N PRO A 36 0.96 -13.84 2.72
CA PRO A 36 0.69 -15.08 1.98
C PRO A 36 -0.37 -14.89 0.88
N ASP A 37 -1.40 -14.08 1.13
CA ASP A 37 -2.42 -13.80 0.11
C ASP A 37 -1.85 -12.95 -1.02
N TYR A 38 -0.97 -12.00 -0.71
CA TYR A 38 -0.24 -11.24 -1.73
C TYR A 38 0.62 -12.18 -2.57
N GLU A 39 1.38 -13.09 -1.96
CA GLU A 39 2.21 -14.07 -2.66
C GLU A 39 1.38 -15.03 -3.52
N ALA A 40 0.18 -15.39 -3.08
CA ALA A 40 -0.76 -16.20 -3.85
C ALA A 40 -1.34 -15.45 -5.06
N GLY A 41 -1.50 -14.13 -4.98
CA GLY A 41 -1.98 -13.31 -6.09
C GLY A 41 -2.03 -11.83 -5.77
N HIS A 42 -1.44 -11.02 -6.65
CA HIS A 42 -1.42 -9.56 -6.58
C HIS A 42 -1.40 -8.96 -7.99
N LEU A 43 -1.62 -7.65 -8.08
CA LEU A 43 -1.50 -6.93 -9.35
C LEU A 43 -0.04 -6.98 -9.84
N PRO A 44 0.22 -7.19 -11.15
CA PRO A 44 1.58 -7.24 -11.67
C PRO A 44 2.41 -5.99 -11.29
N GLY A 45 3.57 -6.21 -10.67
CA GLY A 45 4.47 -5.13 -10.24
C GLY A 45 4.06 -4.41 -8.94
N ALA A 46 2.97 -4.83 -8.28
CA ALA A 46 2.64 -4.32 -6.96
C ALA A 46 3.69 -4.68 -5.92
N VAL A 47 3.85 -3.81 -4.93
CA VAL A 47 4.70 -4.03 -3.76
C VAL A 47 3.79 -4.17 -2.55
N PHE A 48 3.93 -5.27 -1.82
CA PHE A 48 3.27 -5.42 -0.53
C PHE A 48 3.90 -4.49 0.50
N VAL A 49 3.05 -3.69 1.15
CA VAL A 49 3.42 -2.84 2.27
C VAL A 49 2.60 -3.27 3.48
N ASP A 50 3.29 -3.69 4.54
CA ASP A 50 2.64 -4.19 5.73
C ASP A 50 2.00 -3.04 6.51
N LEU A 51 0.67 -3.05 6.66
CA LEU A 51 -0.04 -1.98 7.37
C LEU A 51 0.43 -1.84 8.81
N ASP A 52 0.56 -2.96 9.53
CA ASP A 52 0.90 -2.96 10.95
C ASP A 52 2.36 -2.58 11.18
N ALA A 53 3.26 -3.01 10.30
CA ALA A 53 4.70 -2.81 10.49
C ALA A 53 5.26 -1.55 9.81
N GLU A 54 4.65 -1.06 8.73
CA GLU A 54 5.21 -0.01 7.88
C GLU A 54 4.32 1.23 7.76
N LEU A 55 3.01 1.10 7.97
CA LEU A 55 2.04 2.19 7.87
C LEU A 55 1.45 2.62 9.22
N ALA A 56 1.84 1.95 10.31
CA ALA A 56 1.35 2.21 11.65
C ALA A 56 2.50 2.33 12.66
N GLY A 57 2.28 3.17 13.67
CA GLY A 57 3.04 3.16 14.90
C GLY A 57 2.51 2.12 15.90
N PRO A 58 3.19 1.92 17.04
CA PRO A 58 2.75 1.00 18.07
C PRO A 58 1.39 1.41 18.64
N ALA A 59 0.50 0.43 18.81
CA ALA A 59 -0.81 0.65 19.42
C ALA A 59 -0.71 1.27 20.83
N GLY A 60 -1.65 2.16 21.17
CA GLY A 60 -1.66 2.84 22.45
C GLY A 60 -2.70 3.96 22.49
N ASP A 61 -2.36 5.07 23.15
CA ASP A 61 -3.27 6.22 23.32
C ASP A 61 -3.72 6.84 21.98
N GLY A 62 -2.94 6.66 20.92
CA GLY A 62 -3.28 7.08 19.54
C GLY A 62 -4.18 6.10 18.79
N GLY A 63 -4.66 5.03 19.42
CA GLY A 63 -5.50 3.99 18.81
C GLY A 63 -4.74 2.72 18.43
N ARG A 64 -5.38 1.89 17.57
CA ARG A 64 -4.82 0.60 17.14
C ARG A 64 -3.71 0.73 16.09
N HIS A 65 -3.83 1.69 15.18
CA HIS A 65 -2.83 2.00 14.15
C HIS A 65 -2.58 3.52 14.11
N PRO A 66 -1.89 4.10 15.12
CA PRO A 66 -1.50 5.50 15.05
C PRO A 66 -0.56 5.75 13.87
N LEU A 67 -0.37 7.02 13.49
CA LEU A 67 0.58 7.36 12.43
C LEU A 67 2.01 6.89 12.81
N PRO A 68 2.78 6.35 11.85
CA PRO A 68 4.14 5.90 12.07
C PRO A 68 5.09 7.09 12.21
N ASP A 69 6.31 6.81 12.66
CA ASP A 69 7.40 7.77 12.57
C ASP A 69 7.65 8.18 11.09
N PRO A 70 7.73 9.48 10.76
CA PRO A 70 7.88 9.93 9.37
C PRO A 70 9.14 9.42 8.67
N GLU A 71 10.25 9.20 9.40
CA GLU A 71 11.48 8.67 8.82
C GLU A 71 11.33 7.18 8.48
N ALA A 72 10.74 6.42 9.40
CA ALA A 72 10.42 5.01 9.18
C ALA A 72 9.45 4.82 8.00
N PHE A 73 8.37 5.59 7.95
CA PHE A 73 7.43 5.60 6.82
C PHE A 73 8.12 5.98 5.52
N GLY A 74 8.92 7.06 5.53
CA GLY A 74 9.67 7.49 4.35
C GLY A 74 10.64 6.43 3.85
N ALA A 75 11.27 5.66 4.74
CA ALA A 75 12.12 4.54 4.37
C ALA A 75 11.33 3.40 3.73
N ALA A 76 10.15 3.06 4.24
CA ALA A 76 9.26 2.06 3.65
C ALA A 76 8.79 2.47 2.24
N MET A 77 8.34 3.72 2.09
CA MET A 77 7.91 4.26 0.80
C MET A 77 9.03 4.26 -0.24
N ARG A 78 10.27 4.65 0.14
CA ARG A 78 11.43 4.56 -0.76
C ARG A 78 11.76 3.12 -1.15
N ARG A 79 11.68 2.15 -0.23
CA ARG A 79 11.86 0.72 -0.55
C ARG A 79 10.79 0.22 -1.53
N ALA A 80 9.57 0.71 -1.41
CA ALA A 80 8.47 0.38 -2.30
C ALA A 80 8.53 1.09 -3.67
N GLY A 81 9.54 1.94 -3.90
CA GLY A 81 9.73 2.66 -5.16
C GLY A 81 8.98 3.99 -5.26
N VAL A 82 8.35 4.45 -4.18
CA VAL A 82 7.67 5.76 -4.14
C VAL A 82 8.71 6.88 -4.18
N GLY A 83 8.47 7.83 -5.07
CA GLY A 83 9.27 9.04 -5.27
C GLY A 83 8.39 10.28 -5.37
N GLN A 84 9.01 11.46 -5.36
CA GLN A 84 8.29 12.75 -5.37
C GLN A 84 7.40 12.93 -6.61
N ASP A 85 7.85 12.44 -7.77
CA ASP A 85 7.16 12.62 -9.06
C ASP A 85 6.47 11.34 -9.56
N THR A 86 6.39 10.31 -8.71
CA THR A 86 5.83 9.01 -9.07
C THR A 86 4.38 8.92 -8.60
N PRO A 87 3.40 8.74 -9.51
CA PRO A 87 2.02 8.47 -9.10
C PRO A 87 1.97 7.19 -8.26
N VAL A 88 1.16 7.19 -7.21
CA VAL A 88 0.96 6.04 -6.34
C VAL A 88 -0.51 5.65 -6.39
N VAL A 89 -0.76 4.36 -6.58
CA VAL A 89 -2.09 3.76 -6.45
C VAL A 89 -2.01 2.72 -5.35
N VAL A 90 -2.90 2.83 -4.39
CA VAL A 90 -2.99 1.93 -3.23
C VAL A 90 -4.27 1.11 -3.36
N TYR A 91 -4.20 -0.18 -3.05
CA TYR A 91 -5.36 -1.06 -2.99
C TYR A 91 -5.25 -2.03 -1.81
N ASP A 92 -6.39 -2.53 -1.35
CA ASP A 92 -6.50 -3.51 -0.28
C ASP A 92 -7.43 -4.68 -0.66
N GLY A 93 -7.59 -5.64 0.26
CA GLY A 93 -8.48 -6.79 0.10
C GLY A 93 -9.92 -6.58 0.58
N GLY A 94 -10.26 -5.39 1.10
CA GLY A 94 -11.59 -4.99 1.55
C GLY A 94 -12.04 -5.55 2.91
N GLN A 95 -11.13 -6.06 3.74
CA GLN A 95 -11.44 -6.78 4.99
C GLN A 95 -11.02 -6.04 6.27
N GLY A 96 -10.70 -4.75 6.16
CA GLY A 96 -10.23 -3.90 7.27
C GLY A 96 -11.33 -3.39 8.20
#